data_AF-A0A842L4W6-F1
#
_entry.id   AF-A0A842L4W6-F1
#
_cell.length_a   1.000
_cell.length_b   1.000
_cell.length_c   1.000
_cell.angle_alpha   90.00
_cell.angle_beta   90.00
_cell.angle_gamma   90.00
#
_symmetry.space_group_name_H-M   'P 1'
#
loop_
_entity.id
_entity.type
_entity.pdbx_description
1 polymer ?
#
loop_
_entity_poly.entity_id
_entity_poly.type
_entity_poly.pdbx_seq_one_letter_code
_entity_poly.pdbx_strand_id
1 'polypeptide(L)' 'MRIAVPSSGDDIKSEASRVFGRARSFIIAELKDGEIESFKSVANPAELV' A
#
# COMPACT_ATOMS: atom_id res chain seq x y z
N MET A 1 3.79 11.74 -9.23
CA MET A 1 4.35 11.54 -7.87
C MET A 1 4.05 10.11 -7.41
N ARG A 2 4.74 9.60 -6.38
CA ARG A 2 4.45 8.27 -5.81
C ARG A 2 4.04 8.39 -4.34
N ILE A 3 3.02 7.65 -3.94
CA ILE A 3 2.53 7.59 -2.56
C ILE A 3 2.57 6.13 -2.09
N ALA A 4 3.05 5.91 -0.87
CA ALA A 4 3.04 4.61 -0.21
C ALA A 4 2.02 4.63 0.94
N VAL A 5 1.13 3.64 0.99
CA VAL A 5 0.08 3.52 2.00
C VAL A 5 0.21 2.16 2.70
N PRO A 6 0.32 2.11 4.04
CA PRO A 6 0.24 0.85 4.77
C PRO A 6 -1.17 0.26 4.64
N SER A 7 -1.29 -0.98 4.19
CA SER A 7 -2.56 -1.64 3.88
C SER A 7 -2.79 -2.90 4.71
N SER A 8 -4.05 -3.14 5.06
CA SER A 8 -4.49 -4.38 5.72
C SER A 8 -4.72 -5.53 4.74
N GLY A 9 -4.72 -5.24 3.43
CA GLY A 9 -4.88 -6.21 2.34
C GLY A 9 -3.87 -5.96 1.22
N ASP A 10 -4.05 -6.61 0.08
CA ASP A 10 -3.15 -6.57 -1.08
C ASP A 10 -3.74 -5.83 -2.30
N ASP A 11 -4.94 -5.27 -2.17
CA ASP A 11 -5.60 -4.46 -3.20
C ASP A 11 -5.75 -3.00 -2.75
N ILE A 12 -5.84 -2.07 -3.71
CA ILE A 12 -6.02 -0.63 -3.45
C ILE A 12 -7.34 -0.28 -2.74
N LYS A 13 -8.35 -1.14 -2.83
CA LYS A 13 -9.63 -0.98 -2.12
C LYS A 13 -9.58 -1.46 -0.66
N SER A 14 -8.47 -2.07 -0.25
CA SER A 14 -8.28 -2.51 1.13
C SER A 14 -8.19 -1.33 2.08
N GLU A 15 -8.64 -1.52 3.32
CA GLU A 15 -8.49 -0.49 4.34
C GLU A 15 -7.02 -0.22 4.65
N ALA A 16 -6.71 1.06 4.89
CA ALA A 16 -5.40 1.44 5.41
C ALA A 16 -5.16 0.77 6.76
N SER A 17 -3.96 0.21 6.95
CA SER A 17 -3.59 -0.39 8.23
C SER A 17 -3.51 0.68 9.31
N ARG A 18 -4.04 0.35 10.49
CA ARG A 18 -3.94 1.20 11.70
C ARG A 18 -2.51 1.35 12.20
N VAL A 19 -1.63 0.42 11.86
CA VAL A 19 -0.24 0.37 12.30
C VAL A 19 0.68 0.23 11.10
N PHE A 20 1.61 1.18 10.94
CA PHE A 20 2.50 1.21 9.78
C PHE A 20 3.44 0.00 9.73
N GLY A 21 4.21 -0.25 10.80
CA GLY A 21 5.27 -1.28 10.79
C GLY A 21 4.77 -2.73 10.73
N ARG A 22 3.51 -2.97 11.08
CA ARG A 22 2.85 -4.29 11.04
C ARG A 22 1.74 -4.37 9.99
N ALA A 23 1.74 -3.45 9.02
CA ALA A 23 0.84 -3.56 7.88
C ALA A 23 1.10 -4.89 7.15
N ARG A 24 0.05 -5.48 6.60
CA ARG A 24 0.15 -6.72 5.81
C ARG A 24 0.91 -6.47 4.51
N SER A 25 0.62 -5.35 3.87
CA SER A 25 1.30 -4.91 2.66
C SER A 25 1.44 -3.39 2.62
N PHE A 26 2.20 -2.91 1.65
CA PHE A 26 2.27 -1.50 1.28
C PHE A 26 1.78 -1.34 -0.16
N ILE A 27 0.75 -0.52 -0.33
CA ILE A 27 0.27 -0.11 -1.65
C ILE A 27 1.13 1.07 -2.11
N ILE A 28 1.78 0.92 -3.26
CA ILE A 28 2.55 1.97 -3.92
C ILE A 28 1.72 2.45 -5.11
N ALA A 29 1.16 3.65 -5.01
CA ALA A 29 0.35 4.28 -6.05
C ALA A 29 1.16 5.32 -6.82
N GLU A 30 1.06 5.31 -8.15
CA GLU A 30 1.59 6.34 -9.03
C GLU A 30 0.47 7.32 -9.37
N LEU A 31 0.69 8.61 -9.09
CA LEU A 31 -0.25 9.66 -9.42
C LEU A 31 0.30 10.58 -10.50
N LYS A 32 -0.59 10.99 -11.41
CA LYS A 32 -0.35 12.00 -12.42
C LYS A 32 -1.58 12.88 -12.52
N ASP A 33 -1.36 14.19 -12.54
CA ASP A 33 -2.43 15.19 -12.63
C ASP A 33 -3.56 15.03 -11.58
N GLY A 34 -3.20 14.54 -10.39
CA GLY A 34 -4.12 14.31 -9.27
C GLY A 34 -4.90 12.99 -9.33
N GLU A 35 -4.74 12.22 -10.41
CA GLU A 35 -5.39 10.92 -10.60
C GLU A 35 -4.40 9.77 -10.38
N ILE A 36 -4.93 8.60 -10.01
CA ILE A 36 -4.14 7.37 -9.85
C ILE A 36 -4.02 6.70 -11.21
N GLU A 37 -2.82 6.65 -11.78
CA GLU A 37 -2.58 5.94 -13.05
C GLU A 37 -2.32 4.45 -12.85
N SER A 38 -1.60 4.09 -11.77
CA SER A 38 -1.26 2.70 -11.48
C SER A 38 -1.05 2.47 -9.98
N PHE A 39 -1.14 1.21 -9.55
CA PHE A 39 -0.69 0.81 -8.23
C PHE A 39 -0.05 -0.58 -8.27
N LYS A 40 0.76 -0.86 -7.25
CA LYS A 40 1.23 -2.21 -6.94
C LYS A 40 1.19 -2.45 -5.45
N SER A 41 0.99 -3.70 -5.07
CA SER A 41 1.08 -4.16 -3.70
C SER A 41 2.43 -4.80 -3.44
N VAL A 42 3.01 -4.50 -2.27
CA VAL A 42 4.27 -5.09 -1.80
C VAL A 42 4.01 -5.69 -0.42
N ALA A 43 4.06 -7.02 -0.30
CA ALA A 43 3.89 -7.71 0.97
C ALA A 43 4.95 -7.26 1.98
N ASN A 44 4.56 -7.13 3.26
CA ASN A 44 5.49 -6.77 4.32
C ASN A 44 6.35 -7.98 4.70
N PRO A 45 7.68 -7.95 4.51
CA PRO A 45 8.54 -9.07 4.90
C PRO A 45 8.49 -9.37 6.39
N ALA A 46 8.16 -8.38 7.22
CA ALA A 46 8.03 -8.56 8.67
C ALA A 46 6.79 -9.37 9.09
N GLU A 47 5.84 -9.64 8.18
CA GLU A 47 4.72 -10.56 8.44
C GLU A 47 5.15 -12.03 8.31
N LEU A 48 6.26 -12.30 7.61
CA LEU A 48 6.75 -13.66 7.34
C LEU A 48 7.67 -14.20 8.46
N VAL A 49 7.92 -13.41 9.51
CA VAL A 49 8.85 -13.71 10.61
C VAL A 49 8.11 -13.96 11.91
#